data_AF-A0A4U8SJI1-F1
#
_entry.id   AF-A0A4U8SJI1-F1
#
_cell.length_a   1.000
_cell.length_b   1.000
_cell.length_c   1.000
_cell.angle_alpha   90.00
_cell.angle_beta   90.00
_cell.angle_gamma   90.00
#
_symmetry.space_group_name_H-M   'P 1'
#
loop_
_entity.id
_entity.type
_entity.pdbx_description
1 polymer ?
#
loop_
_entity_poly.entity_id
_entity_poly.type
_entity_poly.pdbx_seq_one_letter_code
_entity_poly.pdbx_strand_id
1 'polypeptide(L)'
;MKFLTNLFKSKRKKFEELLKQTQIIRIRTLEEGCDDEIVIIPPVDEDLIDSLHSLLQKGVEVRLEDISLIEDSIQDCKQDICDNPNTYDCPQEILADENTLQDWINQTIATYPRIFILNKILNLLKQYLRTS
;
A
#
# COMPACT_ATOMS: atom_id res chain seq x y z
N MET A 1 -7.49 -31.18 18.49
CA MET A 1 -6.49 -30.21 18.02
C MET A 1 -6.55 -29.87 16.52
N LYS A 2 -7.07 -30.72 15.60
CA LYS A 2 -7.11 -30.40 14.15
C LYS A 2 -8.09 -29.28 13.72
N PHE A 3 -9.16 -29.03 14.48
CA PHE A 3 -10.14 -27.98 14.15
C PHE A 3 -9.59 -26.56 14.37
N LEU A 4 -8.82 -26.35 15.44
CA LEU A 4 -8.25 -25.04 15.76
C LEU A 4 -7.23 -24.62 14.71
N THR A 5 -6.33 -25.53 14.29
CA THR A 5 -5.32 -25.24 13.26
C THR A 5 -5.93 -24.87 11.91
N ASN A 6 -7.06 -25.48 11.52
CA ASN A 6 -7.76 -25.12 10.28
C ASN A 6 -8.47 -23.76 10.38
N LEU A 7 -9.01 -23.41 11.56
CA LEU A 7 -9.64 -22.10 11.79
C LEU A 7 -8.60 -20.96 11.67
N PHE A 8 -7.40 -21.12 12.23
CA PHE A 8 -6.33 -20.12 12.13
C PHE A 8 -5.75 -20.00 10.72
N LYS A 9 -5.65 -21.10 9.96
CA LYS A 9 -5.29 -21.05 8.54
C LYS A 9 -6.25 -20.19 7.71
N SER A 10 -7.56 -20.28 7.99
CA SER A 10 -8.56 -19.47 7.28
C SER A 10 -8.46 -17.96 7.62
N LYS A 11 -8.19 -17.61 8.88
CA LYS A 11 -8.03 -16.22 9.32
C LYS A 11 -6.74 -15.59 8.76
N ARG A 12 -5.64 -16.34 8.78
CA ARG A 12 -4.35 -15.89 8.22
C ARG A 12 -4.48 -15.64 6.72
N LYS A 13 -5.12 -16.56 5.99
CA LYS A 13 -5.35 -16.38 4.55
C LYS A 13 -6.17 -15.11 4.27
N LYS A 14 -7.26 -14.88 5.04
CA LYS A 14 -8.06 -13.66 4.91
C LYS A 14 -7.23 -12.41 5.21
N PHE A 15 -6.35 -12.46 6.21
CA PHE A 15 -5.44 -11.36 6.54
C PHE A 15 -4.48 -11.04 5.38
N GLU A 16 -3.87 -12.06 4.78
CA GLU A 16 -3.00 -11.92 3.61
C GLU A 16 -3.76 -11.38 2.39
N GLU A 17 -5.00 -11.83 2.15
CA GLU A 17 -5.87 -11.32 1.09
C GLU A 17 -6.23 -9.84 1.29
N LEU A 18 -6.43 -9.39 2.53
CA LEU A 18 -6.67 -7.99 2.85
C LEU A 18 -5.40 -7.15 2.64
N LEU A 19 -4.23 -7.62 3.08
CA LEU A 19 -2.97 -6.92 2.83
C LEU A 19 -2.67 -6.78 1.34
N LYS A 20 -2.97 -7.78 0.51
CA LYS A 20 -2.79 -7.68 -0.95
C LYS A 20 -3.59 -6.54 -1.60
N GLN A 21 -4.68 -6.08 -0.98
CA GLN A 21 -5.47 -4.95 -1.50
C GLN A 21 -4.71 -3.62 -1.41
N THR A 22 -3.64 -3.54 -0.61
CA THR A 22 -2.80 -2.35 -0.52
C THR A 22 -1.83 -2.20 -1.70
N GLN A 23 -1.63 -3.26 -2.47
CA GLN A 23 -0.65 -3.28 -3.56
C GLN A 23 -1.20 -2.58 -4.81
N ILE A 24 -0.36 -1.80 -5.48
CA ILE A 24 -0.65 -1.30 -6.82
C ILE A 24 -0.44 -2.46 -7.81
N ILE A 25 -1.39 -2.64 -8.73
CA ILE A 25 -1.30 -3.67 -9.76
C ILE A 25 -0.91 -2.99 -11.07
N ARG A 26 0.26 -3.36 -11.62
CA ARG A 26 0.73 -2.88 -12.92
C ARG A 26 0.67 -4.00 -13.94
N ILE A 27 -0.05 -3.79 -15.04
CA ILE A 27 -0.20 -4.74 -16.14
C ILE A 27 0.48 -4.13 -17.36
N ARG A 28 1.54 -4.79 -17.83
CA ARG A 28 2.34 -4.35 -18.99
C ARG A 28 2.04 -5.23 -20.19
N THR A 29 2.15 -4.65 -21.39
CA THR A 29 2.15 -5.42 -22.62
C THR A 29 3.41 -6.29 -22.74
N LEU A 30 3.31 -7.37 -23.51
CA LEU A 30 4.44 -8.26 -23.82
C LEU A 30 5.13 -7.87 -25.15
N GLU A 31 4.65 -6.82 -25.82
CA GLU A 31 5.20 -6.35 -27.09
C GLU A 31 6.54 -5.63 -26.86
N GLU A 32 7.59 -6.08 -27.55
CA GLU A 32 8.92 -5.49 -27.44
C GLU A 32 8.90 -4.02 -27.91
N GLY A 33 9.35 -3.11 -27.03
CA GLY A 33 9.43 -1.68 -27.32
C GLY A 33 8.15 -0.89 -27.04
N CYS A 34 7.13 -1.51 -26.43
CA CYS A 34 5.94 -0.80 -25.97
C CYS A 34 5.97 -0.63 -24.44
N ASP A 35 6.02 0.62 -23.99
CA ASP A 35 6.08 1.00 -22.57
C ASP A 35 4.67 1.25 -21.96
N ASP A 36 3.61 0.90 -22.69
CA ASP A 36 2.24 1.07 -22.22
C ASP A 36 1.95 0.16 -21.01
N GLU A 37 1.47 0.76 -19.92
CA GLU A 37 1.03 0.04 -18.73
C GLU A 37 -0.36 0.48 -18.26
N ILE A 38 -1.13 -0.51 -17.79
CA ILE A 38 -2.37 -0.28 -17.04
C ILE A 38 -2.01 -0.34 -15.56
N VAL A 39 -2.17 0.79 -14.88
CA VAL A 39 -1.98 0.90 -13.43
C VAL A 39 -3.35 0.87 -12.74
N ILE A 40 -3.56 -0.12 -11.88
CA ILE A 40 -4.75 -0.24 -11.04
C ILE A 40 -4.34 0.05 -9.60
N ILE A 41 -4.95 1.08 -9.02
CA ILE A 41 -4.75 1.48 -7.62
C ILE A 41 -6.04 1.15 -6.85
N PRO A 42 -6.12 0.00 -6.15
CA PRO A 42 -7.33 -0.37 -5.41
C PRO A 42 -7.61 0.66 -4.30
N PRO A 43 -8.86 1.01 -3.97
CA PRO A 43 -9.12 1.90 -2.84
C PRO A 43 -8.61 1.29 -1.53
N VAL A 44 -8.05 2.13 -0.65
CA VAL A 44 -7.74 1.77 0.73
C VAL A 44 -8.35 2.81 1.66
N ASP A 45 -9.02 2.35 2.70
CA ASP A 45 -9.80 3.17 3.61
C ASP A 45 -9.67 2.66 5.05
N GLU A 46 -10.42 3.29 5.97
CA GLU A 46 -10.43 2.89 7.38
C GLU A 46 -11.11 1.52 7.60
N ASP A 47 -12.03 1.09 6.73
CA ASP A 47 -12.70 -0.21 6.85
C ASP A 47 -11.70 -1.37 6.66
N LEU A 48 -10.69 -1.18 5.81
CA LEU A 48 -9.56 -2.10 5.68
C LEU A 48 -8.74 -2.18 6.98
N ILE A 49 -8.46 -1.03 7.62
CA ILE A 49 -7.73 -0.98 8.90
C ILE A 49 -8.50 -1.75 9.97
N ASP A 50 -9.81 -1.51 10.10
CA ASP A 50 -10.67 -2.18 11.07
C ASP A 50 -10.74 -3.69 10.83
N SER A 51 -10.80 -4.10 9.56
CA SER A 51 -10.79 -5.51 9.16
C SER A 51 -9.47 -6.20 9.54
N LEU A 52 -8.34 -5.56 9.29
CA LEU A 52 -7.02 -6.06 9.68
C LEU A 52 -6.90 -6.14 11.21
N HIS A 53 -7.26 -5.07 11.92
CA HIS A 53 -7.20 -5.00 13.39
C HIS A 53 -8.07 -6.09 14.04
N SER A 54 -9.28 -6.34 13.52
CA SER A 54 -10.17 -7.40 14.01
C SER A 54 -9.53 -8.80 13.90
N LEU A 55 -8.73 -9.04 12.87
CA LEU A 55 -8.03 -10.32 12.69
C LEU A 55 -6.84 -10.45 13.64
N LEU A 56 -6.10 -9.37 13.87
CA LEU A 56 -5.00 -9.33 14.83
C LEU A 56 -5.49 -9.59 16.26
N GLN A 57 -6.60 -8.95 16.67
CA GLN A 57 -7.26 -9.21 17.96
C GLN A 57 -7.73 -10.68 18.11
N LYS A 58 -7.97 -11.37 16.99
CA LYS A 58 -8.35 -12.79 16.96
C LYS A 58 -7.16 -13.75 16.95
N GLY A 59 -5.94 -13.24 17.17
CA GLY A 59 -4.71 -14.01 17.30
C GLY A 59 -4.00 -14.33 15.99
N VAL A 60 -4.23 -13.55 14.92
CA VAL A 60 -3.37 -13.64 13.73
C VAL A 60 -2.03 -12.96 14.04
N GLU A 61 -0.94 -13.71 13.93
CA GLU A 61 0.41 -13.18 14.12
C GLU A 61 0.86 -12.34 12.92
N VAL A 62 1.51 -11.22 13.22
CA VAL A 62 2.19 -10.37 12.23
C VAL A 62 3.57 -10.95 11.96
N ARG A 63 3.95 -11.00 10.68
CA ARG A 63 5.27 -11.41 10.23
C ARG A 63 6.01 -10.25 9.60
N LEU A 64 7.34 -10.35 9.50
CA LEU A 64 8.15 -9.33 8.82
C LEU A 64 7.79 -9.15 7.35
N GLU A 65 7.34 -10.22 6.68
CA GLU A 65 6.82 -10.18 5.31
C GLU A 65 5.57 -9.29 5.17
N ASP A 66 4.71 -9.22 6.19
CA ASP A 66 3.52 -8.35 6.19
C ASP A 66 3.91 -6.87 6.26
N ILE A 67 4.93 -6.56 7.06
CA ILE A 67 5.49 -5.22 7.19
C ILE A 67 6.12 -4.79 5.87
N SER A 68 6.95 -5.67 5.30
CA SER A 68 7.66 -5.41 4.04
C SER A 68 6.67 -5.12 2.91
N LEU A 69 5.57 -5.88 2.83
CA LEU A 69 4.53 -5.66 1.81
C LEU A 69 3.90 -4.27 1.88
N ILE A 70 3.65 -3.75 3.08
CA ILE A 70 3.10 -2.40 3.26
C ILE A 70 4.15 -1.33 2.97
N GLU A 71 5.40 -1.54 3.38
CA GLU A 71 6.51 -0.62 3.07
C GLU A 71 6.75 -0.52 1.56
N ASP A 72 6.74 -1.66 0.85
CA ASP A 72 6.79 -1.71 -0.61
C ASP A 72 5.59 -0.99 -1.24
N SER A 73 4.38 -1.20 -0.71
CA SER A 73 3.18 -0.51 -1.20
C SER A 73 3.27 1.01 -1.04
N ILE A 74 3.85 1.50 0.07
CA ILE A 74 4.08 2.94 0.30
C ILE A 74 5.12 3.47 -0.69
N GLN A 75 6.21 2.74 -0.89
CA GLN A 75 7.27 3.14 -1.80
C GLN A 75 6.76 3.19 -3.25
N ASP A 76 5.96 2.21 -3.66
CA ASP A 76 5.30 2.18 -4.96
C ASP A 76 4.40 3.39 -5.17
N CYS A 77 3.64 3.83 -4.15
CA CYS A 77 2.80 5.03 -4.27
C CYS A 77 3.64 6.30 -4.43
N LYS A 78 4.76 6.41 -3.70
CA LYS A 78 5.66 7.56 -3.82
C LYS A 78 6.29 7.62 -5.20
N GLN A 79 6.75 6.47 -5.70
CA GLN A 79 7.35 6.35 -7.02
C GLN A 79 6.34 6.72 -8.10
N ASP A 80 5.09 6.25 -7.98
CA ASP A 80 4.02 6.57 -8.93
C ASP A 80 3.76 8.08 -9.04
N ILE A 81 3.76 8.80 -7.91
CA ILE A 81 3.62 10.26 -7.85
C ILE A 81 4.81 10.97 -8.51
N CYS A 82 6.03 10.48 -8.30
CA CYS A 82 7.23 11.02 -8.92
C CYS A 82 7.23 10.82 -10.44
N ASP A 83 6.85 9.64 -10.91
CA ASP A 83 6.92 9.26 -12.32
C ASP A 83 5.76 9.85 -13.13
N ASN A 84 4.60 10.05 -12.50
CA ASN A 84 3.37 10.45 -13.17
C ASN A 84 2.71 11.71 -12.56
N PRO A 85 3.42 12.82 -12.33
CA PRO A 85 2.86 14.00 -11.64
C PRO A 85 1.60 14.57 -12.32
N ASN A 86 1.49 14.43 -13.64
CA ASN A 86 0.30 14.82 -14.41
C ASN A 86 -0.98 14.05 -14.00
N THR A 87 -0.85 12.77 -13.64
CA THR A 87 -1.97 11.92 -13.18
C THR A 87 -2.50 12.38 -11.82
N TYR A 88 -1.73 13.17 -11.10
CA TYR A 88 -2.01 13.70 -9.76
C TYR A 88 -2.31 15.20 -9.77
N ASP A 89 -2.77 15.74 -10.91
CA ASP A 89 -3.16 17.13 -11.07
C ASP A 89 -2.02 18.15 -10.80
N CYS A 90 -0.76 17.76 -11.04
CA CYS A 90 0.36 18.69 -10.95
C CYS A 90 0.20 19.83 -11.99
N PRO A 91 0.23 21.11 -11.57
CA PRO A 91 0.18 22.24 -12.49
C PRO A 91 1.32 22.21 -13.52
N GLN A 92 1.00 22.47 -14.79
CA GLN A 92 1.99 22.47 -15.88
C GLN A 92 3.14 23.46 -15.64
N GLU A 93 2.86 24.56 -14.96
CA GLU A 93 3.84 25.59 -14.59
C GLU A 93 4.92 25.06 -13.64
N ILE A 94 4.57 24.07 -12.80
CA ILE A 94 5.48 23.43 -11.84
C ILE A 94 6.34 22.36 -12.53
N LEU A 95 5.82 21.69 -13.56
CA LEU A 95 6.55 20.63 -14.29
C LEU A 95 7.80 21.15 -15.00
N ALA A 96 7.87 22.44 -15.31
CA ALA A 96 8.98 23.05 -16.03
C ALA A 96 10.19 23.40 -15.15
N ASP A 97 10.05 23.41 -13.82
CA ASP A 97 11.11 23.74 -12.88
C ASP A 97 11.31 22.63 -11.83
N GLU A 98 12.43 21.93 -11.94
CA GLU A 98 12.81 20.77 -11.11
C GLU A 98 12.72 21.04 -9.61
N ASN A 99 13.07 22.25 -9.15
CA ASN A 99 13.03 22.56 -7.72
C ASN A 99 11.59 22.64 -7.21
N THR A 100 10.72 23.37 -7.94
CA THR A 100 9.30 23.48 -7.59
C THR A 100 8.57 22.15 -7.75
N LEU A 101 8.96 21.33 -8.73
CA LEU A 101 8.44 19.98 -8.91
C LEU A 101 8.76 19.10 -7.71
N GLN A 102 10.00 19.14 -7.22
CA GLN A 102 10.40 18.35 -6.07
C GLN A 102 9.64 18.77 -4.79
N ASP A 103 9.43 20.07 -4.59
CA ASP A 103 8.63 20.58 -3.47
C ASP A 103 7.17 20.13 -3.57
N TRP A 104 6.58 20.19 -4.77
CA TRP A 104 5.23 19.73 -5.01
C TRP A 104 5.08 18.22 -4.78
N ILE A 105 6.02 17.40 -5.27
CA ILE A 105 6.06 15.95 -5.03
C ILE A 105 6.08 15.67 -3.53
N ASN A 106 6.95 16.35 -2.78
CA ASN A 106 7.07 16.17 -1.33
C ASN A 106 5.77 16.53 -0.60
N GLN A 107 5.11 17.63 -0.97
CA GLN A 107 3.83 18.04 -0.39
C GLN A 107 2.71 17.04 -0.74
N THR A 108 2.69 16.56 -1.98
CA THR A 108 1.71 15.59 -2.45
C THR A 108 1.88 14.27 -1.70
N ILE A 109 3.09 13.74 -1.61
CA ILE A 109 3.40 12.52 -0.83
C ILE A 109 2.97 12.67 0.64
N ALA A 110 3.19 13.83 1.25
CA ALA A 110 2.85 14.08 2.65
C ALA A 110 1.33 14.13 2.91
N THR A 111 0.54 14.49 1.90
CA THR A 111 -0.92 14.69 2.03
C THR A 111 -1.74 13.64 1.29
N TYR A 112 -1.11 12.77 0.51
CA TYR A 112 -1.80 11.79 -0.32
C TYR A 112 -2.59 10.79 0.55
N PRO A 113 -3.93 10.74 0.43
CA PRO A 113 -4.77 9.97 1.36
C PRO A 113 -4.40 8.50 1.47
N ARG A 114 -4.05 7.86 0.35
CA ARG A 114 -3.61 6.46 0.32
C ARG A 114 -2.36 6.26 1.18
N ILE A 115 -1.33 7.09 1.03
CA ILE A 115 -0.09 6.99 1.80
C ILE A 115 -0.39 7.17 3.30
N PHE A 116 -1.30 8.05 3.67
CA PHE A 116 -1.73 8.22 5.05
C PHE A 116 -2.36 6.94 5.63
N ILE A 117 -3.30 6.31 4.92
CA ILE A 117 -3.93 5.05 5.33
C ILE A 117 -2.90 3.91 5.42
N LEU A 118 -2.01 3.79 4.44
CA LEU A 118 -0.95 2.76 4.46
C LEU A 118 -0.01 2.93 5.66
N ASN A 119 0.35 4.17 6.03
CA ASN A 119 1.13 4.44 7.23
C ASN A 119 0.39 4.05 8.52
N LYS A 120 -0.93 4.23 8.58
CA LYS A 120 -1.75 3.74 9.72
C LYS A 120 -1.70 2.21 9.81
N ILE A 121 -1.87 1.51 8.68
CA ILE A 121 -1.75 0.05 8.61
C ILE A 121 -0.35 -0.38 9.08
N LEU A 122 0.71 0.24 8.56
CA LEU A 122 2.09 -0.06 8.94
C LEU A 122 2.33 0.09 10.45
N ASN A 123 1.82 1.17 11.03
CA ASN A 123 1.94 1.43 12.47
C ASN A 123 1.17 0.38 13.29
N LEU A 124 -0.05 0.01 12.87
CA LEU A 124 -0.82 -1.06 13.49
C LEU A 124 -0.04 -2.37 13.48
N LEU A 125 0.51 -2.79 12.33
CA LEU A 125 1.27 -4.04 12.22
C LEU A 125 2.54 -4.02 13.11
N LYS A 126 3.27 -2.90 13.12
CA LYS A 126 4.48 -2.74 13.97
C LYS A 126 4.16 -2.81 15.46
N GLN A 127 2.99 -2.33 15.90
CA GLN A 127 2.55 -2.46 17.29
C GLN A 127 2.37 -3.93 17.67
N TYR A 128 1.66 -4.71 16.85
CA TYR A 128 1.38 -6.12 17.12
C TYR A 128 2.62 -7.01 17.01
N LEU A 129 3.58 -6.67 16.14
CA LEU A 129 4.85 -7.39 16.03
C LEU A 129 5.71 -7.23 17.30
N ARG A 130 5.67 -6.06 17.96
CA ARG A 130 6.43 -5.81 19.21
C ARG A 130 5.84 -6.51 20.43
N THR A 131 4.56 -6.86 20.38
CA THR A 131 3.83 -7.53 21.46
C THR A 131 3.80 -9.05 21.32
N SER A 132 4.31 -9.60 20.21
CA SER A 132 4.43 -11.04 19.94
C SER A 132 5.82 -11.53 20.35
#